data_AF-A1RR01-F1
#
_entry.id   AF-A1RR01-F1
#
_cell.length_a   1.000
_cell.length_b   1.000
_cell.length_c   1.000
_cell.angle_alpha   90.00
_cell.angle_beta   90.00
_cell.angle_gamma   90.00
#
_symmetry.space_group_name_H-M   'P 1'
#
loop_
_entity.id
_entity.type
_entity.pdbx_description
1 polymer ?
#
loop_
_entity_poly.entity_id
_entity_poly.type
_entity_poly.pdbx_seq_one_letter_code
_entity_poly.pdbx_strand_id
1 'polypeptide(L)'
;MCKLEEKDVEILRVAFYKRGAKFYGIYKEVRLPLATAWRRTNKLVMLGFLTERESQLYITDKGLIALAYAGDSVALSELARRYGEPPEAVKYVIDEICNAVALEYIPLEKFSDVVKLLDIGNLYRYKNTVAERLAAKLMLEFCKPCRIETEKGSYVLGNGFIVAAYCKLCNGGTYELLPDCPHVAEIFSNVKKVFINKGGGKSHEDN
;
A
#
# COMPACT_ATOMS: atom_id res chain seq x y z
N MET A 1 -2.84 -3.55 17.70
CA MET A 1 -3.38 -2.26 17.23
C MET A 1 -2.23 -1.31 16.90
N CYS A 2 -2.35 -0.48 15.86
CA CYS A 2 -1.33 0.49 15.41
C CYS A 2 -1.01 1.65 16.37
N LYS A 3 -1.47 1.57 17.62
CA LYS A 3 -1.39 2.67 18.57
C LYS A 3 0.07 2.87 19.01
N LEU A 4 0.65 3.98 18.59
CA LEU A 4 1.95 4.44 19.08
C LEU A 4 1.77 5.30 20.33
N GLU A 5 2.84 5.42 21.11
CA GLU A 5 2.88 6.37 22.21
C GLU A 5 2.81 7.80 21.67
N GLU A 6 2.16 8.71 22.41
CA GLU A 6 1.96 10.11 21.99
C GLU A 6 3.29 10.81 21.63
N LYS A 7 4.35 10.49 22.37
CA LYS A 7 5.72 11.00 22.14
C LYS A 7 6.31 10.52 20.82
N ASP A 8 5.99 9.30 20.40
CA ASP A 8 6.43 8.75 19.11
C ASP A 8 5.64 9.40 17.96
N VAL A 9 4.33 9.62 18.16
CA VAL A 9 3.47 10.36 17.22
C VAL A 9 3.96 11.79 17.03
N GLU A 10 4.37 12.48 18.10
CA GLU A 10 4.92 13.84 18.04
C GLU A 10 6.18 13.91 17.15
N ILE A 11 7.11 12.96 17.32
CA ILE A 11 8.32 12.87 16.49
C ILE A 11 7.98 12.62 15.02
N LEU A 12 7.09 11.65 14.75
CA LEU A 12 6.65 11.35 13.38
C LEU A 12 5.99 12.55 12.72
N ARG A 13 5.15 13.27 13.46
CA ARG A 13 4.44 14.46 12.99
C ARG A 13 5.42 15.55 12.58
N VAL A 14 6.41 15.86 13.43
CA VAL A 14 7.44 16.86 13.11
C VAL A 14 8.26 16.44 11.88
N ALA A 15 8.68 15.18 11.80
CA ALA A 15 9.41 14.65 10.65
C ALA A 15 8.61 14.78 9.35
N PHE A 16 7.31 14.49 9.39
CA PHE A 16 6.41 14.61 8.26
C PHE A 16 6.27 16.07 7.78
N TYR A 17 5.94 17.00 8.68
CA TYR A 17 5.71 18.40 8.31
C TYR A 17 6.97 19.11 7.84
N LYS A 18 8.15 18.75 8.36
CA LYS A 18 9.42 19.31 7.87
C LYS A 18 9.84 18.76 6.50
N ARG A 19 9.17 17.71 5.99
CA ARG A 19 9.49 17.06 4.70
C ARG A 19 10.95 16.60 4.59
N GLY A 20 11.53 16.17 5.72
CA GLY A 20 12.95 15.83 5.83
C GLY A 20 13.69 16.78 6.77
N ALA A 21 14.27 16.25 7.85
CA ALA A 21 15.07 17.06 8.77
C ALA A 21 16.16 16.23 9.44
N LYS A 22 17.30 16.85 9.74
CA LYS A 22 18.29 16.27 10.65
C LYS A 22 17.64 16.08 12.03
N PHE A 23 18.15 15.12 12.82
CA PHE A 23 17.65 14.85 14.17
C PHE A 23 17.49 16.13 15.02
N TYR A 24 18.49 17.01 15.04
CA TYR A 24 18.41 18.27 15.81
C TYR A 24 17.31 19.22 15.32
N GLY A 25 16.95 19.16 14.04
CA GLY A 25 15.81 19.91 13.49
C GLY A 25 14.48 19.39 14.01
N ILE A 26 14.36 18.08 14.21
CA ILE A 26 13.17 17.46 14.84
C ILE A 26 13.15 17.76 16.34
N TYR A 27 14.28 17.52 17.02
CA TYR A 27 14.42 17.70 18.46
C TYR A 27 13.96 19.09 18.94
N LYS A 28 14.29 20.16 18.20
CA LYS A 28 13.92 21.52 18.58
C LYS A 28 12.42 21.81 18.59
N GLU A 29 11.60 21.00 17.92
CA GLU A 29 10.15 21.19 17.83
C GLU A 29 9.36 20.27 18.75
N VAL A 30 9.99 19.19 19.25
CA VAL A 30 9.32 18.22 20.12
C VAL A 30 9.51 18.59 21.58
N ARG A 31 8.51 18.35 22.42
CA ARG A 31 8.53 18.65 23.85
C ARG A 31 9.13 17.51 24.65
N LEU A 32 10.32 17.07 24.26
CA LEU A 32 11.01 15.91 24.84
C LEU A 32 12.46 16.25 25.24
N PRO A 33 12.98 15.69 26.35
CA PRO A 33 14.41 15.77 26.66
C PRO A 33 15.25 15.14 25.54
N LEU A 34 16.44 15.71 25.26
CA LEU A 34 17.32 15.29 24.16
C LEU A 34 17.55 13.78 24.10
N ALA A 35 17.92 13.17 25.22
CA ALA A 35 18.16 11.72 25.30
C ALA A 35 16.89 10.90 25.01
N THR A 36 15.72 11.41 25.40
CA THR A 36 14.43 10.73 25.13
C THR A 36 14.06 10.85 23.66
N ALA A 37 14.19 12.05 23.08
CA ALA A 37 13.95 12.26 21.65
C ALA A 37 14.88 11.37 20.81
N TRP A 38 16.17 11.32 21.13
CA TRP A 38 17.16 10.49 20.43
C TRP A 38 16.80 9.01 20.46
N ARG A 39 16.53 8.45 21.65
CA ARG A 39 16.16 7.03 21.80
C ARG A 39 14.90 6.68 21.01
N ARG A 40 13.87 7.53 21.07
CA ARG A 40 12.61 7.31 20.36
C ARG A 40 12.75 7.45 18.85
N THR A 41 13.50 8.45 18.37
CA THR A 41 13.82 8.56 16.95
C THR A 41 14.54 7.31 16.44
N ASN A 42 15.54 6.81 17.16
CA ASN A 42 16.24 5.58 16.77
C ASN A 42 15.32 4.35 16.79
N LYS A 43 14.42 4.24 17.78
CA LYS A 43 13.36 3.21 17.79
C LYS A 43 12.50 3.30 16.53
N LEU A 44 12.04 4.49 16.16
CA LEU A 44 11.19 4.71 14.98
C LEU A 44 11.90 4.42 13.65
N VAL A 45 13.20 4.70 13.56
CA VAL A 45 14.04 4.30 12.41
C VAL A 45 14.18 2.77 12.36
N MET A 46 14.54 2.14 13.48
CA MET A 46 14.69 0.68 13.58
C MET A 46 13.40 -0.07 13.23
N LEU A 47 12.24 0.46 13.63
CA LEU A 47 10.93 -0.11 13.33
C LEU A 47 10.40 0.28 11.93
N GLY A 48 11.12 1.09 11.17
CA GLY A 48 10.78 1.47 9.80
C GLY A 48 9.67 2.51 9.65
N PHE A 49 9.31 3.23 10.72
CA PHE A 49 8.39 4.39 10.62
C PHE A 49 9.09 5.65 10.10
N LEU A 50 10.41 5.72 10.30
CA LEU A 50 11.30 6.72 9.72
C LEU A 50 12.37 6.03 8.87
N THR A 51 12.88 6.74 7.88
CA THR A 51 14.07 6.35 7.12
C THR A 51 15.08 7.48 7.16
N GLU A 52 16.37 7.14 7.24
CA GLU A 52 17.46 8.11 7.14
C GLU A 52 18.03 8.10 5.71
N ARG A 53 18.18 9.29 5.13
CA ARG A 53 18.87 9.51 3.83
C ARG A 53 19.64 10.81 3.92
N GLU A 54 20.92 10.81 3.55
CA GLU A 54 21.76 12.03 3.57
C GLU A 54 21.73 12.76 4.94
N SER A 55 21.74 11.98 6.02
CA SER A 55 21.62 12.45 7.42
C SER A 55 20.30 13.21 7.73
N GLN A 56 19.29 13.09 6.89
CA GLN A 56 17.94 13.59 7.12
C GLN A 56 16.97 12.44 7.37
N LEU A 57 16.03 12.66 8.27
CA LEU A 57 14.98 11.73 8.64
C LEU A 57 13.71 12.07 7.89
N TYR A 58 13.18 11.07 7.18
CA TYR A 58 11.94 11.16 6.42
C TYR A 58 10.92 10.17 6.96
N ILE A 59 9.64 10.55 6.90
CA ILE A 59 8.56 9.63 7.23
C ILE A 59 8.36 8.61 6.10
N THR A 60 8.17 7.35 6.48
CA THR A 60 7.82 6.26 5.55
C THR A 60 6.31 6.17 5.35
N ASP A 61 5.85 5.36 4.40
CA ASP A 61 4.42 5.04 4.28
C ASP A 61 3.89 4.40 5.58
N LYS A 62 4.67 3.54 6.23
CA LYS A 62 4.35 2.98 7.56
C LYS A 62 4.16 4.06 8.63
N GLY A 63 5.03 5.08 8.64
CA GLY A 63 4.88 6.26 9.49
C GLY A 63 3.61 7.05 9.20
N LEU A 64 3.28 7.25 7.92
CA LEU A 64 2.05 7.93 7.51
C LEU A 64 0.78 7.17 7.93
N ILE A 65 0.77 5.84 7.83
CA ILE A 65 -0.34 5.00 8.31
C ILE A 65 -0.55 5.23 9.81
N ALA A 66 0.52 5.21 10.60
CA ALA A 66 0.45 5.42 12.04
C ALA A 66 -0.07 6.82 12.40
N LEU A 67 0.37 7.87 11.69
CA LEU A 67 -0.14 9.24 11.87
C LEU A 67 -1.62 9.36 11.48
N ALA A 68 -2.01 8.79 10.34
CA ALA A 68 -3.39 8.81 9.88
C ALA A 68 -4.33 8.08 10.84
N TYR A 69 -3.92 6.92 11.37
CA TYR A 69 -4.67 6.19 12.40
C TYR A 69 -4.75 6.96 13.72
N ALA A 70 -3.71 7.74 14.06
CA ALA A 70 -3.72 8.66 15.19
C ALA A 70 -4.56 9.94 14.97
N GLY A 71 -5.23 10.07 13.82
CA GLY A 71 -6.14 11.17 13.51
C GLY A 71 -5.51 12.35 12.77
N ASP A 72 -4.28 12.23 12.27
CA ASP A 72 -3.66 13.29 11.46
C ASP A 72 -4.23 13.30 10.02
N SER A 73 -5.14 14.23 9.75
CA SER A 73 -5.85 14.34 8.47
C SER A 73 -4.95 14.69 7.30
N VAL A 74 -3.81 15.36 7.54
CA VAL A 74 -2.84 15.71 6.50
C VAL A 74 -2.06 14.47 6.08
N ALA A 75 -1.67 13.61 7.04
CA ALA A 75 -1.05 12.32 6.73
C ALA A 75 -2.00 11.41 5.92
N LEU A 76 -3.28 11.36 6.31
CA LEU A 76 -4.30 10.63 5.56
C LEU A 76 -4.46 11.16 4.14
N SER A 77 -4.54 12.49 3.98
CA SER A 77 -4.67 13.14 2.68
C SER A 77 -3.44 12.93 1.80
N GLU A 78 -2.24 12.89 2.39
CA GLU A 78 -1.01 12.58 1.67
C GLU A 78 -1.03 11.14 1.13
N LEU A 79 -1.46 10.15 1.92
CA LEU A 79 -1.64 8.77 1.45
C LEU A 79 -2.69 8.71 0.34
N ALA A 80 -3.86 9.32 0.53
CA ALA A 80 -4.93 9.41 -0.46
C ALA A 80 -4.42 9.96 -1.80
N ARG A 81 -3.68 11.07 -1.76
CA ARG A 81 -3.06 11.69 -2.93
C ARG A 81 -2.03 10.78 -3.61
N ARG A 82 -1.15 10.12 -2.85
CA ARG A 82 -0.12 9.19 -3.41
C ARG A 82 -0.76 8.03 -4.16
N TYR A 83 -1.85 7.50 -3.63
CA TYR A 83 -2.56 6.36 -4.23
C TYR A 83 -3.69 6.77 -5.16
N GLY A 84 -3.98 8.07 -5.33
CA GLY A 84 -5.03 8.56 -6.23
C GLY A 84 -6.42 8.07 -5.84
N GLU A 85 -6.67 7.92 -4.54
CA GLU A 85 -7.89 7.41 -3.95
C GLU A 85 -8.49 8.43 -2.97
N PRO A 86 -9.79 8.38 -2.69
CA PRO A 86 -10.40 9.27 -1.71
C PRO A 86 -9.90 8.96 -0.28
N PRO A 87 -9.76 9.98 0.59
CA PRO A 87 -9.33 9.79 1.98
C PRO A 87 -10.15 8.76 2.76
N GLU A 88 -11.45 8.66 2.46
CA GLU A 88 -12.37 7.71 3.09
C GLU A 88 -12.00 6.26 2.79
N ALA A 89 -11.59 5.96 1.55
CA ALA A 89 -11.12 4.64 1.14
C ALA A 89 -9.83 4.25 1.85
N VAL A 90 -8.87 5.18 1.92
CA VAL A 90 -7.61 4.98 2.62
C VAL A 90 -7.85 4.79 4.11
N LYS A 91 -8.71 5.61 4.71
CA LYS A 91 -9.06 5.50 6.13
C LYS A 91 -9.69 4.14 6.44
N TYR A 92 -10.63 3.69 5.62
CA TYR A 92 -11.26 2.38 5.77
C TYR A 92 -10.21 1.26 5.83
N VAL A 93 -9.28 1.23 4.87
CA VAL A 93 -8.21 0.22 4.83
C VAL A 93 -7.29 0.33 6.05
N ILE A 94 -6.89 1.55 6.42
CA ILE A 94 -6.06 1.78 7.61
C ILE A 94 -6.74 1.28 8.88
N ASP A 95 -8.02 1.61 9.09
CA ASP A 95 -8.76 1.21 10.27
C ASP A 95 -8.87 -0.32 10.36
N GLU A 96 -9.20 -1.01 9.26
CA GLU A 96 -9.26 -2.48 9.19
C GLU A 96 -7.94 -3.12 9.63
N ILE A 97 -6.82 -2.69 9.03
CA ILE A 97 -5.50 -3.22 9.34
C ILE A 97 -5.12 -2.89 10.79
N CYS A 98 -5.32 -1.64 11.20
CA CYS A 98 -4.85 -1.16 12.49
C CYS A 98 -5.65 -1.65 13.68
N ASN A 99 -6.87 -2.12 13.45
CA ASN A 99 -7.65 -2.83 14.44
C ASN A 99 -7.18 -4.30 14.58
N ALA A 100 -6.70 -4.92 13.50
CA ALA A 100 -6.27 -6.31 13.49
C ALA A 100 -4.82 -6.52 14.00
N VAL A 101 -3.87 -5.63 13.66
CA VAL A 101 -2.44 -5.88 13.88
C VAL A 101 -1.71 -4.71 14.55
N ALA A 102 -0.51 -4.98 15.07
CA ALA A 102 0.43 -3.96 15.51
C ALA A 102 1.51 -3.78 14.45
N LEU A 103 1.60 -2.57 13.87
CA LEU A 103 2.52 -2.30 12.77
C LEU A 103 3.98 -2.48 13.13
N GLU A 104 4.37 -2.35 14.40
CA GLU A 104 5.76 -2.47 14.84
C GLU A 104 6.45 -3.73 14.31
N TYR A 105 5.72 -4.85 14.23
CA TYR A 105 6.24 -6.16 13.83
C TYR A 105 6.11 -6.47 12.33
N ILE A 106 5.57 -5.54 11.54
CA ILE A 106 5.30 -5.78 10.12
C ILE A 106 6.24 -4.90 9.28
N PRO A 107 7.06 -5.49 8.40
CA PRO A 107 7.83 -4.74 7.43
C PRO A 107 6.89 -4.23 6.32
N LEU A 108 6.66 -2.92 6.30
CA LEU A 108 5.93 -2.21 5.26
C LEU A 108 6.87 -1.17 4.63
N GLU A 109 7.35 -1.44 3.43
CA GLU A 109 8.19 -0.50 2.68
C GLU A 109 7.32 0.51 1.93
N LYS A 110 6.18 0.04 1.41
CA LYS A 110 5.18 0.82 0.69
C LYS A 110 3.81 0.53 1.27
N PHE A 111 2.87 1.46 1.13
CA PHE A 111 1.49 1.21 1.55
C PHE A 111 0.83 0.07 0.75
N SER A 112 1.28 -0.27 -0.47
CA SER A 112 0.82 -1.50 -1.14
C SER A 112 1.21 -2.80 -0.41
N ASP A 113 2.23 -2.80 0.46
CA ASP A 113 2.57 -3.96 1.28
C ASP A 113 1.50 -4.29 2.31
N VAL A 114 0.55 -3.39 2.57
CA VAL A 114 -0.56 -3.67 3.48
C VAL A 114 -1.43 -4.83 3.01
N VAL A 115 -1.36 -5.19 1.73
CA VAL A 115 -1.99 -6.41 1.19
C VAL A 115 -1.56 -7.66 1.95
N LYS A 116 -0.33 -7.72 2.48
CA LYS A 116 0.14 -8.84 3.32
C LYS A 116 -0.68 -9.01 4.61
N LEU A 117 -1.36 -7.93 5.01
CA LEU A 117 -2.19 -7.84 6.22
C LEU A 117 -3.67 -7.93 5.91
N LEU A 118 -4.03 -7.77 4.63
CA LEU A 118 -5.37 -8.07 4.16
C LEU A 118 -5.50 -9.58 4.09
N ASP A 119 -6.52 -10.12 4.75
CA ASP A 119 -6.87 -11.51 4.56
C ASP A 119 -7.43 -11.69 3.14
N ILE A 120 -6.60 -12.27 2.26
CA ILE A 120 -6.95 -12.52 0.85
C ILE A 120 -8.22 -13.38 0.74
N GLY A 121 -8.45 -14.30 1.69
CA GLY A 121 -9.66 -15.11 1.76
C GLY A 121 -10.92 -14.29 2.10
N ASN A 122 -10.75 -13.10 2.64
CA ASN A 122 -11.81 -12.16 3.01
C ASN A 122 -11.85 -10.90 2.13
N LEU A 123 -11.23 -10.90 0.94
CA LEU A 123 -11.28 -9.76 0.00
C LEU A 123 -12.72 -9.37 -0.38
N TYR A 124 -13.68 -10.30 -0.33
CA TYR A 124 -15.09 -10.00 -0.57
C TYR A 124 -15.66 -8.95 0.38
N ARG A 125 -15.07 -8.75 1.58
CA ARG A 125 -15.50 -7.70 2.53
C ARG A 125 -15.32 -6.29 2.00
N TYR A 126 -14.38 -6.10 1.07
CA TYR A 126 -14.13 -4.82 0.43
C TYR A 126 -15.05 -4.59 -0.77
N LYS A 127 -15.75 -5.62 -1.27
CA LYS A 127 -16.63 -5.51 -2.44
C LYS A 127 -17.83 -4.62 -2.12
N ASN A 128 -18.18 -3.73 -3.06
CA ASN A 128 -19.20 -2.70 -2.94
C ASN A 128 -18.99 -1.72 -1.78
N THR A 129 -17.76 -1.59 -1.27
CA THR A 129 -17.39 -0.60 -0.26
C THR A 129 -16.64 0.56 -0.90
N VAL A 130 -16.50 1.67 -0.15
CA VAL A 130 -15.65 2.80 -0.57
C VAL A 130 -14.19 2.39 -0.80
N ALA A 131 -13.73 1.29 -0.19
CA ALA A 131 -12.36 0.81 -0.27
C ALA A 131 -12.11 -0.21 -1.39
N GLU A 132 -13.15 -0.66 -2.13
CA GLU A 132 -12.99 -1.71 -3.15
C GLU A 132 -11.90 -1.36 -4.18
N ARG A 133 -12.02 -0.14 -4.73
CA ARG A 133 -11.13 0.36 -5.78
C ARG A 133 -9.68 0.39 -5.30
N LEU A 134 -9.47 0.89 -4.09
CA LEU A 134 -8.15 0.94 -3.45
C LEU A 134 -7.62 -0.47 -3.21
N ALA A 135 -8.42 -1.37 -2.66
CA ALA A 135 -8.00 -2.74 -2.38
C ALA A 135 -7.61 -3.50 -3.65
N ALA A 136 -8.38 -3.37 -4.75
CA ALA A 136 -8.00 -3.90 -6.06
C ALA A 136 -6.68 -3.33 -6.57
N LYS A 137 -6.50 -2.01 -6.45
CA LYS A 137 -5.25 -1.34 -6.85
C LYS A 137 -4.05 -1.83 -6.05
N LEU A 138 -4.17 -1.93 -4.72
CA LEU A 138 -3.11 -2.42 -3.85
C LEU A 138 -2.75 -3.88 -4.20
N MET A 139 -3.74 -4.74 -4.46
CA MET A 139 -3.51 -6.12 -4.91
C MET A 139 -2.70 -6.19 -6.22
N LEU A 140 -3.05 -5.37 -7.21
CA LEU A 140 -2.32 -5.30 -8.49
C LEU A 140 -0.91 -4.72 -8.36
N GLU A 141 -0.70 -3.79 -7.43
CA GLU A 141 0.62 -3.23 -7.15
C GLU A 141 1.50 -4.19 -6.34
N PHE A 142 0.90 -4.93 -5.41
CA PHE A 142 1.58 -5.89 -4.56
C PHE A 142 1.98 -7.14 -5.36
N CYS A 143 1.04 -7.77 -6.06
CA CYS A 143 1.31 -8.96 -6.88
C CYS A 143 1.82 -8.59 -8.28
N LYS A 144 2.66 -7.55 -8.42
CA LYS A 144 3.28 -7.18 -9.72
C LYS A 144 3.91 -8.37 -10.46
N PRO A 145 4.62 -9.32 -9.80
CA PRO A 145 5.15 -10.49 -10.48
C PRO A 145 4.07 -11.47 -10.99
N CYS A 146 2.92 -11.53 -10.32
CA CYS A 146 1.79 -12.40 -10.64
C CYS A 146 0.78 -11.74 -11.58
N ARG A 147 0.90 -10.43 -11.79
CA ARG A 147 0.00 -9.61 -12.57
C ARG A 147 0.17 -9.92 -14.05
N ILE A 148 -0.94 -10.21 -14.71
CA ILE A 148 -0.98 -10.42 -16.15
C ILE A 148 -1.44 -9.13 -16.80
N GLU A 149 -0.56 -8.55 -17.61
CA GLU A 149 -0.86 -7.38 -18.43
C GLU A 149 -1.38 -7.81 -19.79
N THR A 150 -2.46 -7.17 -20.22
CA THR A 150 -3.01 -7.31 -21.57
C THR A 150 -3.34 -5.93 -22.12
N GLU A 151 -3.60 -5.82 -23.42
CA GLU A 151 -4.05 -4.56 -24.04
C GLU A 151 -5.31 -3.98 -23.36
N LYS A 152 -6.18 -4.88 -22.88
CA LYS A 152 -7.50 -4.59 -22.31
C LYS A 152 -7.49 -4.33 -20.81
N GLY A 153 -6.37 -4.55 -20.11
CA GLY A 153 -6.32 -4.38 -18.66
C GLY A 153 -5.23 -5.20 -17.97
N SER A 154 -5.21 -5.10 -16.64
CA SER A 154 -4.25 -5.76 -15.77
C SER A 154 -4.98 -6.63 -14.76
N TYR A 155 -4.55 -7.89 -14.58
CA TYR A 155 -5.31 -8.87 -13.82
C TYR A 155 -4.44 -9.67 -12.85
N VAL A 156 -4.96 -9.94 -11.66
CA VAL A 156 -4.47 -10.99 -10.75
C VAL A 156 -5.51 -12.10 -10.74
N LEU A 157 -5.10 -13.32 -11.08
CA LEU A 157 -5.98 -14.47 -11.19
C LEU A 157 -5.87 -15.38 -9.97
N GLY A 158 -7.00 -15.89 -9.51
CA GLY A 158 -7.12 -16.99 -8.57
C GLY A 158 -7.39 -18.30 -9.30
N ASN A 159 -7.70 -19.36 -8.55
CA ASN A 159 -8.06 -20.65 -9.15
C ASN A 159 -9.48 -20.58 -9.74
N GLY A 160 -9.58 -20.24 -11.03
CA GLY A 160 -10.84 -20.20 -11.79
C GLY A 160 -11.60 -18.86 -11.75
N PHE A 161 -11.04 -17.81 -11.14
CA PHE A 161 -11.66 -16.48 -11.07
C PHE A 161 -10.62 -15.35 -11.09
N ILE A 162 -11.08 -14.11 -11.28
CA ILE A 162 -10.24 -12.91 -11.22
C ILE A 162 -10.29 -12.37 -9.79
N VAL A 163 -9.14 -12.19 -9.14
CA VAL A 163 -9.05 -11.66 -7.76
C VAL A 163 -9.12 -10.14 -7.76
N ALA A 164 -8.34 -9.50 -8.63
CA ALA A 164 -8.30 -8.05 -8.80
C ALA A 164 -8.08 -7.72 -10.27
N ALA A 165 -8.74 -6.68 -10.76
CA ALA A 165 -8.64 -6.22 -12.13
C ALA A 165 -8.49 -4.70 -12.20
N TYR A 166 -7.73 -4.24 -13.19
CA TYR A 166 -7.92 -2.94 -13.82
C TYR A 166 -8.43 -3.21 -15.24
N CYS A 167 -9.73 -3.03 -15.48
CA CYS A 167 -10.35 -3.42 -16.74
C CYS A 167 -10.70 -2.18 -17.58
N LYS A 168 -10.13 -2.07 -18.79
CA LYS A 168 -10.46 -0.99 -19.74
C LYS A 168 -11.75 -1.25 -20.51
N LEU A 169 -12.21 -2.50 -20.55
CA LEU A 169 -13.46 -2.88 -21.23
C LEU A 169 -14.70 -2.39 -20.45
N CYS A 170 -14.57 -2.25 -19.13
CA CYS A 170 -15.61 -1.77 -18.26
C CYS A 170 -15.40 -0.27 -18.00
N ASN A 171 -16.37 0.58 -18.39
CA ASN A 171 -16.43 2.02 -18.07
C ASN A 171 -15.13 2.82 -18.34
N GLY A 172 -14.32 2.42 -19.33
CA GLY A 172 -13.10 3.13 -19.71
C GLY A 172 -11.88 2.95 -18.79
N GLY A 173 -11.93 2.03 -17.81
CA GLY A 173 -10.80 1.76 -16.91
C GLY A 173 -11.20 1.83 -15.43
N THR A 174 -11.63 0.72 -14.85
CA THR A 174 -12.00 0.63 -13.43
C THR A 174 -11.16 -0.40 -12.69
N TYR A 175 -10.84 -0.11 -11.42
CA TYR A 175 -10.26 -1.09 -10.50
C TYR A 175 -11.38 -1.78 -9.73
N GLU A 176 -11.40 -3.11 -9.78
CA GLU A 176 -12.47 -3.93 -9.20
C GLU A 176 -11.91 -5.18 -8.53
N LEU A 177 -12.53 -5.57 -7.42
CA LEU A 177 -12.22 -6.82 -6.73
C LEU A 177 -13.26 -7.87 -7.09
N LEU A 178 -12.79 -9.08 -7.37
CA LEU A 178 -13.65 -10.21 -7.68
C LEU A 178 -14.71 -9.83 -8.75
N PRO A 179 -14.30 -9.23 -9.89
CA PRO A 179 -15.25 -8.69 -10.85
C PRO A 179 -16.08 -9.81 -11.45
N ASP A 180 -17.39 -9.61 -11.48
CA ASP A 180 -18.31 -10.47 -12.23
C ASP A 180 -18.39 -9.93 -13.66
N CYS A 181 -17.44 -10.35 -14.50
CA CYS A 181 -17.27 -9.75 -15.81
C CYS A 181 -17.97 -10.60 -16.89
N PRO A 182 -18.92 -10.04 -17.66
CA PRO A 182 -19.53 -10.76 -18.78
C PRO A 182 -18.50 -11.09 -19.88
N HIS A 183 -17.35 -10.40 -19.89
CA HIS A 183 -16.24 -10.62 -20.82
C HIS A 183 -15.16 -11.58 -20.27
N VAL A 184 -15.43 -12.35 -19.21
CA VAL A 184 -14.48 -13.30 -18.62
C VAL A 184 -13.83 -14.21 -19.68
N ALA A 185 -14.59 -14.71 -20.64
CA ALA A 185 -14.07 -15.55 -21.72
C ALA A 185 -13.04 -14.81 -22.60
N GLU A 186 -13.30 -13.53 -22.93
CA GLU A 186 -12.38 -12.70 -23.69
C GLU A 186 -11.11 -12.38 -22.88
N ILE A 187 -11.26 -12.11 -21.57
CA ILE A 187 -10.14 -11.88 -20.66
C ILE A 187 -9.24 -13.13 -20.60
N PHE A 188 -9.81 -14.32 -20.34
CA PHE A 188 -9.03 -15.56 -20.31
C PHE A 188 -8.39 -15.89 -21.66
N SER A 189 -9.05 -15.61 -22.77
CA SER A 189 -8.47 -15.74 -24.11
C SER A 189 -7.25 -14.83 -24.29
N ASN A 190 -7.32 -13.56 -23.88
CA ASN A 190 -6.21 -12.63 -23.94
C ASN A 190 -5.06 -13.00 -23.00
N VAL A 191 -5.38 -13.43 -21.78
CA VAL A 191 -4.39 -13.99 -20.84
C VAL A 191 -3.67 -15.19 -21.47
N LYS A 192 -4.41 -16.12 -22.08
CA LYS A 192 -3.84 -17.30 -22.73
C LYS A 192 -2.86 -16.91 -23.85
N LYS A 193 -3.19 -15.90 -24.67
CA LYS A 193 -2.27 -15.38 -25.70
C LYS A 193 -0.95 -14.89 -25.09
N VAL A 194 -1.00 -14.17 -23.96
CA VAL A 194 0.20 -13.70 -23.26
C VAL A 194 1.07 -14.87 -22.80
N PHE A 195 0.48 -15.93 -22.26
CA PHE A 195 1.22 -17.12 -21.85
C PHE A 195 1.81 -17.90 -23.03
N ILE A 196 1.04 -18.09 -24.11
CA ILE A 196 1.53 -18.78 -25.33
C ILE A 196 2.70 -18.00 -25.93
N ASN A 197 2.59 -16.68 -26.07
CA ASN A 197 3.66 -15.86 -26.64
C ASN A 197 4.92 -15.84 -25.77
N LYS A 198 4.78 -15.92 -24.44
CA LYS A 198 5.93 -16.06 -23.52
C LYS A 198 6.56 -17.46 -23.56
N GLY A 199 5.76 -18.51 -23.78
CA GLY A 199 6.23 -19.90 -23.86
C GLY A 199 6.83 -20.28 -25.22
N GLY A 200 6.34 -19.68 -26.31
CA GLY A 200 6.79 -19.96 -27.69
C GLY A 200 8.08 -19.25 -28.11
N GLY A 201 8.62 -18.35 -27.27
CA GLY A 201 9.86 -17.60 -27.55
C GLY A 201 11.16 -18.30 -27.15
N LYS A 202 11.12 -19.59 -26.75
CA LYS A 202 12.29 -20.38 -26.33
C LYS A 202 12.43 -21.72 -27.08
N SER A 203 12.15 -21.71 -28.38
CA SER A 203 12.47 -22.85 -29.25
C SER A 203 12.87 -22.35 -30.62
N HIS A 204 14.10 -21.84 -30.74
CA HIS A 204 14.93 -21.95 -31.93
C HIS A 204 16.29 -21.31 -31.67
N GLU A 205 17.19 -22.08 -31.06
CA GLU A 205 18.63 -21.95 -31.27
C GLU A 205 19.22 -23.34 -31.03
N ASP A 206 19.04 -24.20 -32.03
CA ASP A 206 19.84 -25.40 -32.26
C ASP A 206 20.22 -25.38 -33.75
N ASN A 207 21.44 -24.90 -34.02
CA ASN A 207 22.43 -25.38 -34.99
C ASN A 207 23.48 -24.30 -35.28
#